data_AF-A0A523KBJ7-F1
#
_entry.id   AF-A0A523KBJ7-F1
#
_cell.length_a   1.000
_cell.length_b   1.000
_cell.length_c   1.000
_cell.angle_alpha   90.00
_cell.angle_beta   90.00
_cell.angle_gamma   90.00
#
_symmetry.space_group_name_H-M   'P 1'
#
loop_
_entity.id
_entity.type
_entity.pdbx_description
1 polymer ?
#
loop_
_entity_poly.entity_id
_entity_poly.type
_entity_poly.pdbx_seq_one_letter_code
_entity_poly.pdbx_strand_id
1 'polypeptide(L)'
;MSSTVALVDFTRENGATRLIPGSHQWELERTPEESEGVYAEMPAGSAVIYLGSTIHGGGANSTQDQWRRGMHLSYVLGWLRTEENHYLATPPEIARSLPRQAQQLLGYAAHDALAMGGGYLGALDLRDPADMLADGSL
;
A
#
# COMPACT_ATOMS: atom_id res chain seq x y z
N MET A 1 2.21 1.25 5.51
CA MET A 1 1.84 2.59 4.98
C MET A 1 0.77 2.40 3.93
N SER A 2 -0.23 3.28 3.85
CA SER A 2 -1.30 3.21 2.86
C SER A 2 -1.33 4.48 2.03
N SER A 3 -1.77 4.37 0.78
CA SER A 3 -1.99 5.51 -0.09
C SER A 3 -3.18 5.30 -1.02
N THR A 4 -3.82 6.40 -1.41
CA THR A 4 -4.83 6.41 -2.46
C THR A 4 -4.43 7.45 -3.49
N VAL A 5 -4.32 7.02 -4.75
CA VAL A 5 -4.05 7.86 -5.91
C VAL A 5 -5.37 8.22 -6.58
N ALA A 6 -5.59 9.51 -6.82
CA ALA A 6 -6.73 10.02 -7.56
C ALA A 6 -6.58 9.70 -9.05
N LEU A 7 -7.48 8.87 -9.61
CA LEU A 7 -7.54 8.66 -11.08
C LEU A 7 -8.51 9.64 -11.77
N VAL A 8 -9.32 10.33 -10.96
CA VAL A 8 -10.18 11.47 -11.30
C VAL A 8 -10.06 12.47 -10.16
N ASP A 9 -10.55 13.70 -10.33
CA ASP A 9 -10.57 14.69 -9.24
C ASP A 9 -11.36 14.15 -8.05
N PHE A 10 -10.76 14.26 -6.86
CA PHE A 10 -11.42 13.96 -5.60
C PHE A 10 -11.91 15.28 -5.01
N THR A 11 -13.22 15.37 -4.80
CA THR A 11 -13.85 16.48 -4.09
C THR A 11 -14.59 15.94 -2.89
N ARG A 12 -14.92 16.80 -1.93
CA ARG A 12 -15.73 16.43 -0.78
C ARG A 12 -17.06 15.81 -1.20
N GLU A 13 -17.72 16.38 -2.20
CA GLU A 13 -19.03 15.96 -2.70
C GLU A 13 -18.98 14.60 -3.39
N ASN A 14 -17.92 14.31 -4.15
CA ASN A 14 -17.77 13.02 -4.81
C ASN A 14 -17.15 11.93 -3.93
N GLY A 15 -16.98 12.22 -2.64
CA GLY A 15 -16.58 11.25 -1.63
C GLY A 15 -15.06 11.07 -1.51
N ALA A 16 -14.29 12.14 -1.64
CA ALA A 16 -12.84 12.14 -1.35
C ALA A 16 -12.51 11.39 -0.06
N THR A 17 -11.34 10.74 -0.03
CA THR A 17 -10.87 10.05 1.18
C THR A 17 -10.86 11.01 2.36
N ARG A 18 -11.43 10.60 3.48
CA ARG A 18 -11.49 11.35 4.72
C ARG A 18 -10.51 10.77 5.72
N LEU A 19 -9.80 11.62 6.44
CA LEU A 19 -8.77 11.23 7.40
C LEU A 19 -8.74 12.18 8.59
N ILE A 20 -8.25 11.70 9.73
CA ILE A 20 -8.07 12.54 10.92
C ILE A 20 -6.56 12.76 11.15
N PRO A 21 -6.01 13.94 10.83
CA PRO A 21 -4.60 14.23 11.05
C PRO A 21 -4.21 14.05 12.52
N GLY A 22 -3.05 13.44 12.77
CA GLY A 22 -2.55 13.20 14.13
C GLY A 22 -3.15 11.98 14.85
N SER A 23 -4.24 11.38 14.34
CA SER A 23 -4.90 10.28 15.05
C SER A 23 -4.06 9.00 15.18
N HIS A 24 -3.01 8.86 14.38
CA HIS A 24 -2.04 7.77 14.45
C HIS A 24 -1.24 7.73 15.77
N GLN A 25 -1.36 8.78 16.59
CA GLN A 25 -0.73 8.92 17.90
C GLN A 25 -1.73 8.82 19.06
N TRP A 26 -3.02 8.62 18.76
CA TRP A 26 -4.03 8.54 19.80
C TRP A 26 -3.97 7.20 20.53
N GLU A 27 -4.41 7.22 21.79
CA GLU A 27 -4.74 6.01 22.54
C GLU A 27 -5.85 5.23 21.82
N LEU A 28 -5.79 3.90 21.90
CA LEU A 28 -6.65 3.00 21.14
C LEU A 28 -8.14 3.18 21.44
N GLU A 29 -8.47 3.56 22.67
CA GLU A 29 -9.85 3.71 23.16
C GLU A 29 -10.49 5.06 22.78
N ARG A 30 -9.71 6.02 22.23
CA ARG A 30 -10.24 7.32 21.86
C ARG A 30 -11.20 7.19 20.68
N THR A 31 -12.42 7.66 20.85
CA THR A 31 -13.41 7.74 19.77
C THR A 31 -13.25 9.04 18.99
N PRO A 32 -13.22 9.01 17.64
CA PRO A 32 -13.14 10.21 16.83
C PRO A 32 -14.44 11.02 16.87
N GLU A 33 -14.33 12.36 16.81
CA GLU A 33 -15.45 13.25 16.52
C GLU A 33 -15.54 13.54 15.01
N GLU A 34 -16.77 13.74 14.51
CA GLU A 34 -16.99 14.05 13.10
C GLU A 34 -16.31 15.37 12.66
N SER A 35 -16.14 16.33 13.56
CA SER A 35 -15.47 17.60 13.26
C SER A 35 -13.97 17.45 12.95
N GLU A 36 -13.34 16.34 13.38
CA GLU A 36 -11.89 16.12 13.28
C GLU A 36 -11.45 15.59 11.91
N GLY A 37 -12.40 15.05 11.14
CA GLY A 37 -12.11 14.46 9.82
C GLY A 37 -12.01 15.52 8.72
N VAL A 38 -10.89 15.53 8.02
CA VAL A 38 -10.65 16.36 6.83
C VAL A 38 -10.74 15.54 5.55
N TYR A 39 -11.18 16.15 4.46
CA TYR A 39 -11.24 15.52 3.13
C TYR A 39 -9.94 15.77 2.37
N ALA A 40 -9.37 14.71 1.80
CA ALA A 40 -8.25 14.79 0.88
C ALA A 40 -8.75 15.14 -0.52
N GLU A 41 -9.20 16.38 -0.69
CA GLU A 41 -9.57 16.93 -2.00
C GLU A 41 -8.31 17.19 -2.81
N MET A 42 -8.26 16.62 -4.01
CA MET A 42 -7.05 16.65 -4.83
C MET A 42 -7.38 16.41 -6.31
N PRO A 43 -6.63 17.03 -7.24
CA PRO A 43 -6.81 16.79 -8.67
C PRO A 43 -6.32 15.39 -9.07
N ALA A 44 -6.82 14.89 -10.20
CA ALA A 44 -6.37 13.64 -10.80
C ALA A 44 -4.84 13.58 -10.93
N GLY A 45 -4.25 12.43 -10.62
CA GLY A 45 -2.80 12.21 -10.56
C GLY A 45 -2.16 12.52 -9.20
N SER A 46 -2.88 13.16 -8.29
CA SER A 46 -2.42 13.37 -6.91
C SER A 46 -2.56 12.11 -6.06
N ALA A 47 -1.82 12.05 -4.95
CA ALA A 47 -1.92 10.97 -3.99
C ALA A 47 -2.00 11.50 -2.56
N VAL A 48 -2.84 10.86 -1.75
CA VAL A 48 -2.82 11.00 -0.29
C VAL A 48 -2.11 9.79 0.30
N ILE A 49 -1.16 10.04 1.21
CA ILE A 49 -0.35 9.01 1.88
C ILE A 49 -0.54 9.17 3.38
N TYR A 50 -0.77 8.05 4.07
CA TYR A 50 -1.00 8.05 5.52
C TYR A 50 -0.52 6.74 6.17
N LEU A 51 -0.34 6.78 7.49
CA LEU A 51 0.05 5.61 8.27
C LEU A 51 -1.14 4.68 8.46
N GLY A 52 -0.89 3.37 8.60
CA GLY A 52 -1.96 2.39 8.82
C GLY A 52 -2.76 2.63 10.11
N SER A 53 -2.17 3.33 11.08
CA SER A 53 -2.82 3.74 12.33
C SER A 53 -3.60 5.06 12.23
N THR A 54 -3.54 5.78 11.10
CA THR A 54 -4.39 6.96 10.89
C THR A 54 -5.84 6.52 10.72
N ILE A 55 -6.77 7.14 11.44
CA ILE A 55 -8.20 6.93 11.29
C ILE A 55 -8.61 7.58 9.97
N HIS A 56 -9.23 6.79 9.09
CA HIS A 56 -9.59 7.22 7.75
C HIS A 56 -10.75 6.39 7.20
N GLY A 57 -11.36 6.87 6.12
CA GLY A 57 -12.41 6.18 5.39
C GLY A 57 -12.74 6.87 4.07
N GLY A 58 -13.50 6.21 3.20
CA GLY A 58 -14.05 6.88 2.02
C GLY A 58 -15.12 7.90 2.43
N GLY A 59 -15.09 9.09 1.84
CA GLY A 59 -16.20 10.04 1.97
C GLY A 59 -17.45 9.51 1.26
N ALA A 60 -18.62 9.93 1.75
CA ALA A 60 -19.87 9.66 1.06
C ALA A 60 -19.92 10.43 -0.28
N ASN A 61 -20.21 9.73 -1.37
CA ASN A 61 -20.46 10.37 -2.66
C ASN A 61 -21.92 10.82 -2.72
N SER A 62 -22.15 12.15 -2.72
CA SER A 62 -23.47 12.78 -2.77
C SER A 62 -23.82 13.34 -4.15
N THR A 63 -22.94 13.18 -5.14
CA THR A 63 -23.19 13.60 -6.53
C THR A 63 -24.19 12.65 -7.20
N GLN A 64 -24.88 13.13 -8.25
CA GLN A 64 -25.84 12.32 -8.99
C GLN A 64 -25.23 11.60 -10.20
N ASP A 65 -24.11 12.11 -10.72
CA ASP A 65 -23.56 11.76 -12.02
C ASP A 65 -22.05 11.48 -12.01
N GLN A 66 -21.39 11.52 -10.84
CA GLN A 66 -19.95 11.25 -10.75
C GLN A 66 -19.63 9.92 -10.07
N TRP A 67 -18.71 9.17 -10.67
CA TRP A 67 -18.12 7.97 -10.07
C TRP A 67 -16.67 8.26 -9.71
N ARG A 68 -16.37 8.32 -8.41
CA ARG A 68 -14.99 8.51 -7.94
C ARG A 68 -14.17 7.25 -8.16
N ARG A 69 -13.11 7.35 -8.96
CA ARG A 69 -12.17 6.27 -9.21
C ARG A 69 -10.82 6.58 -8.59
N GLY A 70 -10.37 5.70 -7.71
CA GLY A 70 -9.05 5.76 -7.09
C GLY A 70 -8.29 4.46 -7.28
N MET A 71 -6.96 4.55 -7.16
CA MET A 71 -6.08 3.39 -7.09
C MET A 71 -5.47 3.33 -5.70
N HIS A 72 -5.63 2.20 -5.02
CA HIS A 72 -5.06 1.99 -3.69
C HIS A 72 -3.71 1.31 -3.82
N LEU A 73 -2.69 1.84 -3.15
CA LEU A 73 -1.36 1.24 -3.07
C LEU A 73 -0.90 1.26 -1.62
N SER A 74 -0.65 0.09 -1.07
CA SER A 74 -0.21 -0.07 0.31
C SER A 74 1.04 -0.92 0.40
N TYR A 75 1.85 -0.60 1.39
CA TYR A 75 3.09 -1.29 1.69
C TYR A 75 3.03 -1.85 3.10
N VAL A 76 3.42 -3.11 3.23
CA VAL A 76 3.65 -3.79 4.49
C VAL A 76 5.15 -4.05 4.67
N LEU A 77 5.57 -4.32 5.90
CA LEU A 77 6.95 -4.69 6.19
C LEU A 77 7.26 -6.07 5.59
N GLY A 78 8.51 -6.35 5.21
CA GLY A 78 8.87 -7.59 4.47
C GLY A 78 8.57 -8.93 5.19
N TRP A 79 8.43 -8.90 6.51
CA TRP A 79 7.99 -10.01 7.37
C TRP A 79 6.46 -10.14 7.55
N LEU A 80 5.65 -9.25 6.97
CA LEU A 80 4.19 -9.29 7.03
C LEU A 80 3.61 -9.82 5.72
N ARG A 81 2.46 -10.49 5.80
CA ARG A 81 1.73 -10.99 4.63
C ARG A 81 1.07 -9.85 3.87
N THR A 82 1.23 -9.85 2.54
CA THR A 82 0.53 -8.95 1.62
C THR A 82 -0.95 -9.30 1.49
N GLU A 83 -1.79 -8.31 1.16
CA GLU A 83 -3.22 -8.51 0.92
C GLU A 83 -3.47 -9.34 -0.35
N GLU A 84 -2.73 -9.04 -1.42
CA GLU A 84 -2.75 -9.82 -2.66
C GLU A 84 -1.62 -10.86 -2.68
N ASN A 85 -1.85 -11.98 -3.35
CA ASN A 85 -0.82 -12.98 -3.61
C ASN A 85 -0.09 -12.66 -4.92
N HIS A 86 0.95 -11.84 -4.83
CA HIS A 86 1.70 -11.38 -5.99
C HIS A 86 2.44 -12.49 -6.75
N TYR A 87 2.83 -13.59 -6.09
CA TYR A 87 3.47 -14.71 -6.78
C TYR A 87 2.53 -15.40 -7.78
N LEU A 88 1.22 -15.40 -7.50
CA LEU A 88 0.21 -15.94 -8.41
C LEU A 88 -0.24 -14.91 -9.45
N ALA A 89 -0.34 -13.65 -9.05
CA ALA A 89 -0.78 -12.57 -9.94
C ALA A 89 0.31 -12.14 -10.93
N THR A 90 1.58 -12.25 -10.55
CA THR A 90 2.77 -11.87 -11.34
C THR A 90 3.79 -13.00 -11.25
N PRO A 91 3.59 -14.11 -11.98
CA PRO A 91 4.47 -15.29 -11.91
C PRO A 91 5.90 -14.98 -12.41
N PRO A 92 6.89 -15.87 -12.13
CA PRO A 92 8.31 -15.60 -12.37
C PRO A 92 8.65 -15.13 -13.79
N GLU A 93 7.99 -15.68 -14.80
CA GLU A 93 8.16 -15.32 -16.21
C GLU A 93 7.79 -13.85 -16.52
N ILE A 94 6.82 -13.29 -15.78
CA ILE A 94 6.46 -11.87 -15.87
C ILE A 94 7.40 -11.05 -15.00
N ALA A 95 7.60 -11.48 -13.74
CA ALA A 95 8.42 -10.75 -12.76
C ALA A 95 9.85 -10.50 -13.27
N ARG A 96 10.44 -11.46 -13.99
CA ARG A 96 11.78 -11.35 -14.57
C ARG A 96 11.94 -10.17 -15.54
N SER A 97 10.85 -9.75 -16.19
CA SER A 97 10.86 -8.61 -17.12
C SER A 97 10.80 -7.25 -16.41
N LEU A 98 10.48 -7.22 -15.12
CA LEU A 98 10.31 -6.00 -14.34
C LEU A 98 11.66 -5.48 -13.81
N PRO A 99 11.76 -4.17 -13.51
CA PRO A 99 12.90 -3.63 -12.77
C PRO A 99 13.10 -4.36 -11.44
N ARG A 100 14.36 -4.53 -11.01
CA ARG A 100 14.72 -5.22 -9.75
C ARG A 100 13.93 -4.73 -8.54
N GLN A 101 13.71 -3.42 -8.43
CA GLN A 101 12.93 -2.85 -7.33
C GLN A 101 11.46 -3.31 -7.34
N ALA A 102 10.83 -3.43 -8.51
CA ALA A 102 9.47 -3.93 -8.62
C ALA A 102 9.40 -5.43 -8.27
N GLN A 103 10.39 -6.23 -8.69
CA GLN A 103 10.50 -7.63 -8.27
C GLN A 103 10.54 -7.75 -6.74
N GLN A 104 11.38 -6.95 -6.08
CA GLN A 104 11.49 -6.90 -4.62
C GLN A 104 10.17 -6.51 -3.95
N LEU A 105 9.48 -5.48 -4.46
CA LEU A 105 8.19 -5.03 -3.91
C LEU A 105 7.08 -6.08 -4.06
N LEU A 106 7.13 -6.90 -5.11
CA LEU A 106 6.19 -8.01 -5.34
C LEU A 106 6.50 -9.26 -4.48
N GLY A 107 7.53 -9.21 -3.64
CA GLY A 107 7.90 -10.30 -2.74
C GLY A 107 8.97 -11.23 -3.29
N TYR A 108 9.49 -11.02 -4.51
CA TYR A 108 10.57 -11.84 -5.06
C TYR A 108 11.92 -11.59 -4.38
N ALA A 109 12.00 -10.99 -3.20
CA ALA A 109 13.26 -10.81 -2.49
C ALA A 109 13.14 -11.24 -1.04
N ALA A 110 14.26 -11.70 -0.49
CA ALA A 110 14.30 -12.08 0.90
C ALA A 110 14.26 -10.83 1.79
N HIS A 111 13.51 -10.90 2.88
CA HIS A 111 13.65 -9.95 3.97
C HIS A 111 14.82 -10.38 4.85
N ASP A 112 15.94 -9.65 4.76
CA ASP A 112 17.12 -9.86 5.61
C ASP A 112 17.16 -8.86 6.77
N ALA A 113 16.90 -9.37 7.98
CA ALA A 113 17.02 -8.60 9.22
C ALA A 113 18.08 -9.18 10.17
N LEU A 114 18.98 -10.06 9.69
CA LEU A 114 19.93 -10.78 10.54
C LEU A 114 20.83 -9.85 11.37
N ALA A 115 21.31 -8.77 10.76
CA ALA A 115 22.16 -7.77 11.43
C ALA A 115 21.47 -7.07 12.61
N MET A 116 20.14 -7.10 12.67
CA MET A 116 19.33 -6.51 13.74
C MET A 116 18.69 -7.58 14.65
N GLY A 117 19.17 -8.83 14.59
CA GLY A 117 18.63 -9.95 15.36
C GLY A 117 17.25 -10.43 14.88
N GLY A 118 16.83 -10.01 13.68
CA GLY A 118 15.62 -10.49 13.03
C GLY A 118 15.84 -11.77 12.22
N GLY A 119 14.80 -12.21 11.52
CA GLY A 119 14.83 -13.39 10.66
C GLY A 119 15.31 -13.11 9.24
N TYR A 120 15.61 -14.19 8.51
CA TYR A 120 15.78 -14.21 7.06
C TYR A 120 14.57 -14.90 6.44
N LEU A 121 13.67 -14.13 5.83
CA LEU A 121 12.35 -14.61 5.42
C LEU A 121 12.16 -14.48 3.91
N GLY A 122 11.37 -15.37 3.30
CA GLY A 122 11.07 -15.32 1.86
C GLY A 122 12.18 -15.88 0.97
N ALA A 123 13.16 -16.59 1.54
CA ALA A 123 14.19 -17.28 0.76
C ALA A 123 13.65 -18.55 0.09
N LEU A 124 14.22 -18.91 -1.06
CA LEU A 124 14.03 -20.20 -1.72
C LEU A 124 15.40 -20.88 -1.83
N ASP A 125 15.49 -22.13 -1.37
CA ASP A 125 16.75 -22.88 -1.31
C ASP A 125 17.90 -22.12 -0.63
N LEU A 126 17.58 -21.34 0.42
CA LEU A 126 18.49 -20.45 1.15
C LEU A 126 19.11 -19.33 0.30
N ARG A 127 18.48 -18.98 -0.82
CA ARG A 127 18.89 -17.90 -1.73
C ARG A 127 17.81 -16.82 -1.82
N ASP A 128 18.22 -15.62 -2.22
CA ASP A 128 17.30 -14.53 -2.53
C ASP A 128 16.61 -14.81 -3.88
N PRO A 129 15.26 -14.88 -3.92
CA PRO A 129 14.56 -15.21 -5.17
C PRO A 129 14.79 -14.21 -6.30
N ALA A 130 15.18 -12.96 -6.02
CA ALA A 130 15.40 -11.98 -7.06
C ALA A 130 16.74 -12.22 -7.73
N ASP A 131 17.73 -12.77 -7.02
CA ASP A 131 18.97 -13.25 -7.61
C ASP A 131 18.73 -14.48 -8.48
N MET A 132 17.85 -15.38 -8.04
CA MET A 132 17.41 -16.53 -8.83
C MET A 132 16.63 -16.12 -10.09
N LEU A 133 15.84 -15.04 -10.04
CA LEU A 133 15.24 -14.45 -11.24
C LEU A 133 16.30 -13.93 -12.21
N ALA A 134 17.34 -13.27 -11.70
CA ALA A 134 18.37 -12.63 -12.51
C ALA A 134 19.30 -13.64 -13.21
N ASP A 135 19.68 -14.72 -12.53
CA ASP A 135 20.50 -15.78 -13.12
C ASP A 135 19.69 -16.84 -13.88
N GLY A 136 18.38 -16.79 -13.71
CA GLY A 136 17.40 -17.61 -14.41
C GLY A 136 17.13 -18.98 -13.81
N SER A 137 17.56 -19.21 -12.57
CA SER A 137 17.27 -20.43 -11.81
C SER A 137 15.88 -20.47 -11.16
N LEU A 138 15.10 -19.38 -11.20
CA LEU A 138 13.70 -19.32 -10.78
C LEU A 138 12.69 -19.51 -11.92
#